data_AF-A0A6V8PRL4-F1
#
_entry.id   AF-A0A6V8PRL4-F1
#
_cell.length_a   1.000
_cell.length_b   1.000
_cell.length_c   1.000
_cell.angle_alpha   90.00
_cell.angle_beta   90.00
_cell.angle_gamma   90.00
#
_symmetry.space_group_name_H-M   'P 1'
#
loop_
_entity.id
_entity.type
_entity.pdbx_description
1 polymer ?
#
loop_
_entity_poly.entity_id
_entity_poly.type
_entity_poly.pdbx_seq_one_letter_code
_entity_poly.pdbx_strand_id
1 'polypeptide(L)'
;MFLRSTAKKVKGKTYRYWKLVENVRTERGVRQRVVAHLGDLASFRAEDWQALAERMGEPEMARALEAQVEKGGKRGRPRRTVLELYAQPQPDSISIRLSSVHWKEARDFGDVYVGLELWKRLGLGKLLQELLDAPGAKASSGGAPF
;
A
#
# COMPACT_ATOMS: atom_id res chain seq x y z
N MET A 1 -0.48 -9.74 4.90
CA MET A 1 -0.11 -9.68 6.36
C MET A 1 1.07 -10.64 6.64
N PHE A 2 1.64 -10.72 7.84
CA PHE A 2 2.72 -11.71 8.13
C PHE A 2 2.79 -12.17 9.60
N LEU A 3 3.43 -13.32 9.84
CA LEU A 3 3.62 -13.92 11.17
C LEU A 3 4.87 -13.41 11.91
N ARG A 4 4.71 -13.05 13.18
CA ARG A 4 5.81 -12.66 14.07
C ARG A 4 5.90 -13.60 15.28
N SER A 5 7.08 -14.15 15.52
CA SER A 5 7.33 -15.02 16.68
C SER A 5 7.86 -14.25 17.88
N THR A 6 7.48 -14.68 19.08
CA THR A 6 8.03 -14.25 20.36
C THR A 6 8.39 -15.50 21.17
N ALA A 7 9.64 -15.62 21.57
CA ALA A 7 10.08 -16.74 22.41
C ALA A 7 10.12 -16.30 23.88
N LYS A 8 9.55 -17.10 24.77
CA LYS A 8 9.60 -16.90 26.23
C LYS A 8 10.19 -18.14 26.89
N LYS A 9 11.25 -17.98 27.67
CA LYS A 9 11.78 -19.06 28.53
C LYS A 9 11.08 -19.02 29.88
N VAL A 10 10.50 -20.15 30.29
CA VAL A 10 9.88 -20.33 31.61
C VAL A 10 10.30 -21.70 32.14
N LYS A 11 10.87 -21.76 33.35
CA LYS A 11 11.29 -23.01 34.02
C LYS A 11 12.09 -23.96 33.11
N GLY A 12 13.06 -23.42 32.37
CA GLY A 12 13.91 -24.19 31.45
C GLY A 12 13.27 -24.57 30.10
N LYS A 13 11.95 -24.46 29.94
CA LYS A 13 11.25 -24.71 28.67
C LYS A 13 11.10 -23.42 27.86
N THR A 14 11.35 -23.50 26.54
CA THR A 14 11.20 -22.36 25.63
C THR A 14 9.86 -22.46 24.92
N TYR A 15 8.95 -21.54 25.22
CA TYR A 15 7.66 -21.43 24.55
C TYR A 15 7.77 -20.42 23.41
N ARG A 16 7.17 -20.75 22.25
CA ARG A 16 7.11 -19.84 21.11
C ARG A 16 5.66 -19.47 20.84
N TYR A 17 5.40 -18.16 20.85
CA TYR A 17 4.09 -17.60 20.57
C TYR A 17 4.13 -16.82 19.26
N TRP A 18 3.05 -16.90 18.50
CA TRP A 18 2.90 -16.28 17.20
C TRP A 18 1.82 -15.22 17.22
N LYS A 19 2.05 -14.15 16.45
CA LYS A 19 1.13 -13.05 16.25
C LYS A 19 1.01 -12.79 14.75
N LEU A 20 -0.20 -12.57 14.29
CA LEU A 20 -0.46 -12.03 12.96
C LEU A 20 -0.31 -10.52 13.01
N VAL A 21 0.50 -9.97 12.10
CA VAL A 21 0.84 -8.55 12.06
C VAL A 21 0.59 -8.01 10.67
N GLU A 22 0.02 -6.81 10.61
CA GLU A 22 -0.12 -6.03 9.39
C GLU A 22 0.70 -4.73 9.46
N ASN A 23 1.06 -4.21 8.29
CA ASN A 23 1.72 -2.92 8.16
C ASN A 23 0.68 -1.87 7.81
N VAL A 24 0.45 -0.91 8.70
CA VAL A 24 -0.48 0.20 8.49
C VAL A 24 0.33 1.48 8.22
N ARG A 25 -0.03 2.21 7.16
CA ARG A 25 0.56 3.52 6.90
C ARG A 25 -0.06 4.55 7.85
N THR A 26 0.80 5.26 8.57
CA THR A 26 0.42 6.39 9.41
C THR A 26 1.14 7.64 8.92
N GLU A 27 0.69 8.83 9.34
CA GLU A 27 1.31 10.11 8.99
C GLU A 27 2.82 10.15 9.31
N ARG A 28 3.25 9.40 10.33
CA ARG A 28 4.66 9.30 10.76
C ARG A 28 5.40 8.10 10.15
N GLY A 29 4.86 7.52 9.07
CA GLY A 29 5.42 6.35 8.38
C GLY A 29 4.69 5.03 8.66
N VAL A 30 5.27 3.93 8.17
CA VAL A 30 4.68 2.59 8.30
C VAL A 30 4.84 2.07 9.73
N ARG A 31 3.73 1.68 10.37
CA ARG A 31 3.71 1.04 11.69
C ARG A 31 3.16 -0.37 11.59
N GLN A 32 3.61 -1.23 12.50
CA GLN A 32 3.12 -2.60 12.62
C GLN A 32 1.96 -2.66 13.62
N ARG A 33 0.82 -3.20 13.20
CA ARG A 33 -0.35 -3.47 14.05
C ARG A 33 -0.53 -4.97 14.21
N VAL A 34 -0.76 -5.43 15.44
CA VAL A 34 -1.11 -6.83 15.71
C VAL A 34 -2.59 -7.01 15.38
N VAL A 35 -2.87 -7.95 14.48
CA VAL A 35 -4.23 -8.31 14.05
C VAL A 35 -4.81 -9.39 14.95
N ALA A 36 -4.00 -10.43 15.25
CA ALA A 36 -4.43 -11.54 16.10
C ALA A 36 -3.25 -12.16 16.85
N HIS A 37 -3.54 -12.69 18.03
CA HIS A 37 -2.64 -13.55 18.79
C HIS A 37 -2.97 -15.00 18.47
N LEU A 38 -2.05 -15.71 17.82
CA LEU A 38 -2.28 -17.08 17.35
C LEU A 38 -1.79 -18.14 18.33
N GLY A 39 -1.04 -17.76 19.36
CA GLY A 39 -0.54 -18.71 20.35
C GLY A 39 0.59 -19.58 19.80
N ASP A 40 0.61 -20.85 20.16
CA ASP A 40 1.58 -21.80 19.62
C ASP A 40 1.05 -22.41 18.31
N LEU A 41 1.90 -22.38 17.28
CA LEU A 41 1.59 -22.91 15.95
C LEU A 41 2.38 -24.19 15.66
N ALA A 42 3.08 -24.75 16.65
CA ALA A 42 3.89 -25.96 16.48
C ALA A 42 3.05 -27.20 16.11
N SER A 43 1.76 -27.19 16.41
CA SER A 43 0.84 -28.32 16.17
C SER A 43 -0.04 -28.15 14.94
N PHE A 44 0.12 -27.04 14.19
CA PHE A 44 -0.69 -26.79 12.99
C PHE A 44 -0.34 -27.80 11.89
N ARG A 45 -1.39 -28.34 11.25
CA ARG A 45 -1.29 -29.17 10.05
C ARG A 45 -1.59 -28.34 8.80
N ALA A 46 -1.39 -28.92 7.63
CA ALA A 46 -1.67 -28.27 6.35
C ALA A 46 -3.11 -27.70 6.27
N GLU A 47 -4.10 -28.42 6.80
CA GLU A 47 -5.49 -27.94 6.84
C GLU A 47 -5.66 -26.69 7.71
N ASP A 48 -4.98 -26.62 8.85
CA ASP A 48 -5.03 -25.47 9.76
C ASP A 48 -4.39 -24.23 9.12
N TRP A 49 -3.31 -24.42 8.35
CA TRP A 49 -2.68 -23.35 7.57
C TRP A 49 -3.59 -22.81 6.48
N GLN A 50 -4.33 -23.71 5.83
CA GLN A 50 -5.27 -23.35 4.77
C GLN A 50 -6.47 -22.59 5.33
N ALA A 51 -7.04 -23.07 6.43
CA ALA A 51 -8.11 -22.38 7.15
C ALA A 51 -7.65 -21.00 7.67
N LEU A 52 -6.42 -20.88 8.16
CA LEU A 52 -5.86 -19.59 8.56
C LEU A 52 -5.72 -18.63 7.38
N ALA A 53 -5.22 -19.11 6.24
CA ALA A 53 -5.03 -18.32 5.03
C ALA A 53 -6.37 -17.84 4.43
N GLU A 54 -7.38 -18.70 4.41
CA GLU A 54 -8.75 -18.35 4.01
C GLU A 54 -9.36 -17.27 4.92
N ARG A 55 -9.19 -17.39 6.24
CA ARG A 55 -9.66 -16.36 7.20
C ARG A 55 -8.94 -15.03 7.05
N MET A 56 -7.73 -15.03 6.47
CA MET A 56 -7.02 -13.81 6.10
C MET A 56 -7.42 -13.25 4.73
N GLY A 57 -8.24 -13.98 3.96
CA GLY A 57 -8.61 -13.62 2.58
C GLY A 57 -7.52 -13.86 1.54
N GLU A 58 -6.45 -14.58 1.91
CA GLU A 58 -5.30 -14.84 1.04
C GLU A 58 -4.97 -16.36 1.05
N PRO A 59 -5.81 -17.22 0.45
CA PRO A 59 -5.69 -18.69 0.56
C PRO A 59 -4.36 -19.24 0.01
N GLU A 60 -3.79 -18.59 -1.01
CA GLU A 60 -2.50 -18.96 -1.59
C GLU A 60 -1.33 -18.82 -0.61
N MET A 61 -1.51 -18.06 0.47
CA MET A 61 -0.45 -17.78 1.44
C MET A 61 -0.24 -18.92 2.45
N ALA A 62 -1.10 -19.94 2.49
CA ALA A 62 -1.04 -21.05 3.45
C ALA A 62 0.37 -21.68 3.55
N ARG A 63 0.93 -22.09 2.40
CA ARG A 63 2.28 -22.68 2.33
C ARG A 63 3.38 -21.71 2.72
N ALA A 64 3.22 -20.42 2.42
CA ALA A 64 4.19 -19.40 2.80
C ALA A 64 4.21 -19.15 4.31
N LEU A 65 3.06 -19.24 4.98
CA LEU A 65 2.94 -19.12 6.44
C LEU A 65 3.58 -20.32 7.16
N GLU A 66 3.31 -21.53 6.67
CA GLU A 66 3.91 -22.77 7.16
C GLU A 66 5.44 -22.70 7.07
N ALA A 67 5.98 -22.38 5.88
CA ALA A 67 7.41 -22.21 5.67
C ALA A 67 8.01 -21.08 6.54
N GLN A 68 7.24 -20.03 6.84
CA GLN A 68 7.67 -18.94 7.72
C GLN A 68 7.76 -19.38 9.19
N VAL A 69 6.89 -20.30 9.63
CA VAL A 69 6.93 -20.88 10.98
C VAL A 69 8.07 -21.86 11.14
N GLU A 70 8.31 -22.74 10.17
CA GLU A 70 9.46 -23.65 10.13
C GLU A 70 10.80 -22.89 10.21
N LYS A 71 10.94 -21.82 9.42
CA LYS A 71 12.12 -20.93 9.44
C LYS A 71 12.23 -20.09 10.72
N GLY A 72 11.27 -20.21 11.63
CA GLY A 72 11.28 -19.61 12.96
C GLY A 72 10.78 -18.16 13.04
N GLY A 73 10.22 -17.65 11.94
CA GLY A 73 9.54 -16.35 11.87
C GLY A 73 10.50 -15.16 11.90
N LYS A 74 9.98 -13.98 11.56
CA LYS A 74 10.74 -12.73 11.66
C LYS A 74 10.96 -12.39 13.14
N ARG A 75 12.14 -12.72 13.68
CA ARG A 75 12.56 -12.37 15.05
C ARG A 75 12.96 -10.89 15.10
N GLY A 76 12.34 -10.13 15.99
CA GLY A 76 12.75 -8.75 16.30
C GLY A 76 12.26 -7.66 15.33
N ARG A 77 12.71 -6.43 15.58
CA ARG A 77 12.46 -5.24 14.74
C ARG A 77 12.97 -5.54 13.32
N PRO A 78 12.26 -5.16 12.23
CA PRO A 78 12.73 -5.45 10.88
C PRO A 78 14.17 -4.94 10.73
N ARG A 79 15.10 -5.85 10.44
CA ARG A 79 16.45 -5.47 10.07
C ARG A 79 16.36 -4.62 8.81
N ARG A 80 17.17 -3.56 8.74
CA ARG A 80 17.30 -2.64 7.60
C ARG A 80 17.46 -3.39 6.27
N THR A 81 17.98 -4.62 6.34
CA THR A 81 18.14 -5.64 5.28
C THR A 81 16.85 -6.09 4.58
N VAL A 82 15.64 -5.92 5.13
CA VAL A 82 14.40 -6.33 4.44
C VAL A 82 14.12 -5.45 3.20
N LEU A 83 14.66 -4.23 3.16
CA LEU A 83 14.67 -3.41 1.95
C LEU A 83 15.57 -3.98 0.84
N GLU A 84 16.63 -4.72 1.20
CA GLU A 84 17.59 -5.28 0.23
C GLU A 84 17.06 -6.54 -0.47
N LEU A 85 16.10 -7.26 0.12
CA LEU A 85 15.50 -8.46 -0.47
C LEU A 85 14.62 -8.20 -1.71
N TYR A 86 14.17 -6.96 -1.89
CA TYR A 86 13.46 -6.52 -3.11
C TYR A 86 14.41 -5.93 -4.17
N ALA A 87 15.71 -5.90 -3.89
CA ALA A 87 16.73 -5.37 -4.78
C ALA A 87 17.37 -6.46 -5.65
N GLN A 88 16.60 -7.46 -6.08
CA GLN A 88 17.04 -8.25 -7.23
C GLN A 88 16.90 -7.35 -8.45
N PRO A 89 18.01 -6.93 -9.09
CA PRO A 89 17.92 -6.07 -10.26
C PRO A 89 17.24 -6.87 -11.38
N GLN A 90 16.02 -6.48 -11.72
CA GLN A 90 15.40 -6.92 -12.97
C GLN A 90 16.30 -6.45 -14.13
N PRO A 91 16.32 -7.18 -15.26
CA PRO A 91 17.21 -6.90 -16.39
C PRO A 91 17.12 -5.47 -16.93
N ASP A 92 16.04 -4.73 -16.64
CA ASP A 92 15.81 -3.34 -17.02
C ASP A 92 15.76 -2.36 -15.83
N SER A 93 16.52 -2.63 -14.76
CA SER A 93 16.54 -1.75 -13.58
C SER A 93 17.60 -0.65 -13.67
N ILE A 94 17.23 0.56 -13.25
CA ILE A 94 18.13 1.72 -13.14
C ILE A 94 18.33 2.05 -11.66
N SER A 95 19.58 2.22 -11.24
CA SER A 95 19.93 2.60 -9.88
C SER A 95 19.79 4.12 -9.70
N ILE A 96 18.92 4.54 -8.78
CA ILE A 96 18.68 5.96 -8.48
C ILE A 96 19.18 6.26 -7.07
N ARG A 97 20.03 7.27 -6.93
CA ARG A 97 20.44 7.79 -5.63
C ARG A 97 19.31 8.62 -5.03
N LEU A 98 18.59 8.07 -4.05
CA LEU A 98 17.44 8.74 -3.43
C LEU A 98 17.78 10.09 -2.79
N SER A 99 18.99 10.28 -2.28
CA SER A 99 19.43 11.56 -1.71
C SER A 99 19.64 12.67 -2.74
N SER A 100 19.66 12.35 -4.04
CA SER A 100 19.71 13.34 -5.12
C SER A 100 18.35 13.57 -5.78
N VAL A 101 17.29 12.90 -5.33
CA VAL A 101 15.93 13.09 -5.86
C VAL A 101 15.28 14.28 -5.15
N HIS A 102 14.86 15.26 -5.92
CA HIS A 102 14.19 16.46 -5.43
C HIS A 102 12.92 16.68 -6.26
N TRP A 103 11.89 17.22 -5.61
CA TRP A 103 10.67 17.63 -6.31
C TRP A 103 10.92 18.94 -7.05
N LYS A 104 10.57 18.98 -8.33
CA LYS A 104 10.53 20.21 -9.12
C LYS A 104 9.11 20.40 -9.61
N GLU A 105 8.55 21.58 -9.40
CA GLU A 105 7.18 21.95 -9.81
C GLU A 105 6.13 20.95 -9.31
N ALA A 106 6.12 20.71 -8.00
CA ALA A 106 5.01 19.99 -7.37
C ALA A 106 3.72 20.75 -7.67
N ARG A 107 2.76 20.08 -8.33
CA ARG A 107 1.44 20.64 -8.60
C ARG A 107 0.48 20.16 -7.54
N ASP A 108 -0.47 21.01 -7.19
CA ASP A 108 -1.60 20.60 -6.38
C ASP A 108 -2.35 19.48 -7.11
N PHE A 109 -2.58 18.40 -6.38
CA PHE A 109 -3.18 17.18 -6.88
C PHE A 109 -4.20 16.70 -5.85
N GLY A 110 -5.36 16.25 -6.34
CA GLY A 110 -6.49 15.86 -5.50
C GLY A 110 -7.67 16.79 -5.69
N ASP A 111 -7.59 18.02 -5.18
CA ASP A 111 -8.63 19.05 -5.34
C ASP A 111 -8.88 19.40 -6.82
N VAL A 112 -7.81 19.66 -7.59
CA VAL A 112 -7.88 19.92 -9.04
C VAL A 112 -8.43 18.70 -9.80
N TYR A 113 -8.05 17.50 -9.38
CA TYR A 113 -8.52 16.25 -10.00
C TYR A 113 -9.99 15.98 -9.70
N VAL A 114 -10.43 16.20 -8.46
CA VAL A 114 -11.84 16.08 -8.05
C VAL A 114 -12.69 17.11 -8.79
N GLY A 115 -12.22 18.35 -8.92
CA GLY A 115 -12.88 19.37 -9.72
C GLY A 115 -13.01 18.97 -11.20
N LEU A 116 -11.93 18.43 -11.79
CA LEU A 116 -11.95 17.93 -13.16
C LEU A 116 -12.90 16.73 -13.34
N GLU A 117 -12.92 15.80 -12.40
CA GLU A 117 -13.77 14.61 -12.45
C GLU A 117 -15.26 14.99 -12.28
N LEU A 118 -15.56 15.92 -11.38
CA LEU A 118 -16.90 16.50 -11.24
C LEU A 118 -17.34 17.18 -12.52
N TRP A 119 -16.46 18.00 -13.12
CA TRP A 119 -16.73 18.68 -14.39
C TRP A 119 -17.06 17.71 -15.52
N LYS A 120 -16.33 16.61 -15.63
CA LYS A 120 -16.59 15.55 -16.61
C LYS A 120 -17.93 14.85 -16.36
N ARG A 121 -18.23 14.49 -15.10
CA ARG A 121 -19.47 13.80 -14.73
C ARG A 121 -20.72 14.65 -14.93
N LEU A 122 -20.61 15.96 -14.67
CA LEU A 122 -21.69 16.92 -14.92
C LEU A 122 -21.85 17.25 -16.42
N GLY A 123 -20.93 16.77 -17.28
CA GLY A 123 -20.98 17.04 -18.71
C GLY A 123 -20.74 18.50 -19.07
N LEU A 124 -20.15 19.30 -18.18
CA LEU A 124 -19.95 20.74 -18.37
C LEU A 124 -19.10 21.05 -19.61
N GLY A 125 -18.17 20.17 -19.97
CA GLY A 125 -17.40 20.30 -21.20
C GLY A 125 -18.26 20.25 -22.46
N LYS A 126 -19.28 19.37 -22.49
CA LYS A 126 -20.21 19.28 -23.62
C LYS A 126 -21.16 20.48 -23.65
N LEU A 127 -21.71 20.84 -22.49
CA LEU A 127 -22.58 22.00 -22.33
C LEU A 127 -21.91 23.30 -22.80
N LEU A 128 -20.67 23.55 -22.39
CA LEU A 128 -19.94 24.75 -22.80
C LEU A 128 -19.58 24.72 -24.28
N GLN A 129 -19.21 23.56 -24.82
CA GLN A 129 -18.97 23.41 -26.25
C GLN A 129 -20.25 23.74 -27.05
N GLU A 130 -21.41 23.23 -26.65
CA GLU A 130 -22.71 23.53 -27.26
C GLU A 130 -23.07 25.02 -27.17
N LEU A 131 -22.77 25.68 -26.04
CA LEU A 131 -23.00 27.12 -25.86
C LEU A 131 -22.04 28.00 -26.67
N LEU A 132 -20.80 27.56 -26.87
CA LEU A 132 -19.80 28.26 -27.66
C LEU A 132 -20.03 28.07 -29.17
N ASP A 133 -20.49 26.88 -29.57
CA ASP A 133 -20.83 26.56 -30.96
C ASP A 133 -22.23 27.08 -31.35
N ALA A 134 -23.05 27.51 -30.39
CA ALA A 134 -24.31 28.16 -30.66
C ALA A 134 -24.10 29.52 -31.37
N PRO A 135 -24.77 29.79 -32.49
CA PRO A 135 -24.66 31.06 -33.21
C PRO A 135 -25.40 32.17 -32.44
N GLY A 136 -24.77 32.69 -31.39
CA GLY A 136 -25.44 33.60 -30.45
C GLY A 136 -24.53 34.49 -29.61
N ALA A 137 -23.23 34.58 -29.89
CA ALA A 137 -22.35 35.57 -29.28
C ALA A 137 -21.76 36.51 -30.36
N LYS A 138 -22.63 37.22 -31.08
CA LYS A 138 -22.21 38.49 -31.70
C LYS A 138 -21.94 39.48 -30.57
N ALA A 139 -20.71 39.48 -30.07
CA ALA A 139 -20.20 40.62 -29.32
C ALA A 139 -20.13 41.79 -30.30
N SER A 140 -21.06 42.72 -30.14
CA SER A 140 -20.98 44.08 -30.65
C SER A 140 -19.67 44.72 -30.18
N SER A 141 -18.62 44.66 -30.99
CA SER A 141 -17.51 45.63 -30.90
C SER A 141 -17.95 46.93 -31.58
N GLY A 142 -18.86 47.65 -30.91
CA GLY A 142 -19.05 49.08 -31.12
C GLY A 142 -17.79 49.80 -30.62
N GLY A 143 -17.26 50.69 -31.44
CA GLY A 143 -15.90 51.22 -31.29
C GLY A 143 -15.72 52.28 -30.21
N ALA A 144 -14.45 52.55 -29.92
CA ALA A 144 -13.90 53.91 -29.84
C ALA A 144 -12.37 53.83 -29.94
N PRO A 145 -11.72 54.72 -30.72
CA PRO A 145 -10.27 54.78 -30.85
C PRO A 145 -9.66 55.69 -29.76
N PHE A 146 -8.50 55.31 -29.24
CA PHE A 146 -7.41 56.21 -28.84
C PHE A 146 -6.08 55.48 -28.98
#